data_AF-A0A9D5A0N0-F1
#
_entry.id   AF-A0A9D5A0N0-F1
#
_cell.length_a   1.000
_cell.length_b   1.000
_cell.length_c   1.000
_cell.angle_alpha   90.00
_cell.angle_beta   90.00
_cell.angle_gamma   90.00
#
_symmetry.space_group_name_H-M   'P 1'
#
loop_
_entity.id
_entity.type
_entity.pdbx_description
1 polymer ?
#
loop_
_entity_poly.entity_id
_entity_poly.type
_entity_poly.pdbx_seq_one_letter_code
_entity_poly.pdbx_strand_id
1 'polypeptide(L)'
;AKAMLFANFTSASTEAFKAKYREIAEQYKQQGISFLIGDVESNQGAFQYFGLKEDQVPLIIIRHTDGKKFFKPNLEPDHLATWLKAYKDGDVAPFVKSEPIPATNNEPVKVVVGETLQEIVFNSGKNVLLEFYAPWCGHCKSLAPILDEVAVSFQSDPDVVIAKLDATANDIPSDTFEVQDYPTLYFRSASGKISQYDGGRTKEDIIEFIQKNKDTTGAAQQEVEQPKAPAQ
;
A
#
# COMPACT_ATOMS: atom_id res chain seq x y z
N ALA A 1 -6.53 12.50 -16.71
CA ALA A 1 -5.66 11.35 -16.34
C ALA A 1 -4.66 11.06 -17.45
N LYS A 2 -3.55 10.37 -17.15
CA LYS A 2 -2.56 9.93 -18.14
C LYS A 2 -2.53 8.40 -18.17
N ALA A 3 -2.91 7.79 -19.29
CA ALA A 3 -2.76 6.36 -19.55
C ALA A 3 -1.41 6.12 -20.22
N MET A 4 -0.60 5.23 -19.67
CA MET A 4 0.73 4.89 -20.14
C MET A 4 0.75 3.38 -20.43
N LEU A 5 0.88 3.03 -21.71
CA LEU A 5 1.08 1.67 -22.17
C LEU A 5 2.59 1.40 -22.29
N PHE A 6 3.06 0.32 -21.68
CA PHE A 6 4.43 -0.17 -21.84
C PHE A 6 4.41 -1.51 -22.58
N ALA A 7 5.20 -1.60 -23.65
CA ALA A 7 5.32 -2.77 -24.52
C ALA A 7 6.76 -2.87 -25.04
N ASN A 8 7.24 -4.08 -25.37
CA ASN A 8 8.54 -4.28 -26.00
C ASN A 8 8.41 -4.09 -27.51
N PHE A 9 8.94 -2.98 -28.04
CA PHE A 9 8.71 -2.57 -29.43
C PHE A 9 9.39 -3.45 -30.48
N THR A 10 10.29 -4.32 -30.08
CA THR A 10 10.98 -5.26 -30.98
C THR A 10 10.13 -6.48 -31.34
N SER A 11 9.01 -6.69 -30.65
CA SER A 11 8.12 -7.83 -30.88
C SER A 11 7.14 -7.59 -32.04
N ALA A 12 6.89 -8.61 -32.88
CA ALA A 12 5.94 -8.52 -34.01
C ALA A 12 4.50 -8.22 -33.57
N SER A 13 4.15 -8.53 -32.31
CA SER A 13 2.86 -8.22 -31.69
C SER A 13 2.67 -6.73 -31.38
N THR A 14 3.72 -5.91 -31.42
CA THR A 14 3.65 -4.49 -31.05
C THR A 14 2.82 -3.65 -32.01
N GLU A 15 2.89 -3.90 -33.32
CA GLU A 15 2.24 -3.02 -34.30
C GLU A 15 0.71 -3.16 -34.28
N ALA A 16 0.19 -4.39 -34.13
CA ALA A 16 -1.24 -4.61 -33.90
C ALA A 16 -1.70 -3.94 -32.60
N PHE A 17 -0.89 -4.05 -31.56
CA PHE A 17 -1.16 -3.41 -30.28
C PHE A 17 -1.21 -1.87 -30.39
N LYS A 18 -0.22 -1.27 -31.06
CA LYS A 18 -0.15 0.17 -31.33
C LYS A 18 -1.36 0.65 -32.12
N ALA A 19 -1.77 -0.07 -33.16
CA ALA A 19 -2.95 0.27 -33.96
C ALA A 19 -4.22 0.28 -33.10
N LYS A 20 -4.45 -0.78 -32.33
CA LYS A 20 -5.61 -0.86 -31.43
C LYS A 20 -5.59 0.20 -30.34
N TYR A 21 -4.41 0.46 -29.76
CA TYR A 21 -4.23 1.49 -28.75
C TYR A 21 -4.53 2.90 -29.29
N ARG A 22 -4.13 3.20 -30.53
CA ARG A 22 -4.43 4.47 -31.20
C ARG A 22 -5.93 4.64 -31.49
N GLU A 23 -6.57 3.61 -32.03
CA GLU A 23 -8.03 3.59 -32.28
C GLU A 23 -8.80 3.92 -30.97
N ILE A 24 -8.41 3.27 -29.88
CA ILE A 24 -9.00 3.50 -28.56
C ILE A 24 -8.67 4.92 -28.05
N ALA A 25 -7.43 5.38 -28.18
CA ALA A 25 -7.04 6.72 -27.75
C ALA A 25 -7.88 7.81 -28.44
N GLU A 26 -8.27 7.63 -29.71
CA GLU A 26 -9.16 8.54 -30.43
C GLU A 26 -10.56 8.59 -29.82
N GLN A 27 -11.15 7.43 -29.49
CA GLN A 27 -12.47 7.33 -28.84
C GLN A 27 -12.50 8.01 -27.46
N TYR A 28 -11.38 7.98 -26.73
CA TYR A 28 -11.26 8.53 -25.38
C TYR A 28 -10.65 9.94 -25.33
N LYS A 29 -10.31 10.54 -26.48
CA LYS A 29 -9.65 11.86 -26.58
C LYS A 29 -10.46 12.99 -25.93
N GLN A 30 -11.79 12.93 -26.03
CA GLN A 30 -12.69 13.91 -25.43
C GLN A 30 -13.02 13.61 -23.95
N GLN A 31 -12.54 12.48 -23.42
CA GLN A 31 -12.88 12.01 -22.08
C GLN A 31 -11.78 12.31 -21.03
N GLY A 32 -10.89 13.27 -21.32
CA GLY A 32 -9.87 13.76 -20.39
C GLY A 32 -8.74 12.77 -20.07
N ILE A 33 -8.48 11.81 -20.95
CA ILE A 33 -7.36 10.87 -20.83
C ILE A 33 -6.34 11.14 -21.93
N SER A 34 -5.10 11.44 -21.54
CA SER A 34 -3.96 11.47 -22.45
C SER A 34 -3.35 10.07 -22.52
N PHE A 35 -3.15 9.55 -23.73
CA PHE A 35 -2.57 8.24 -23.97
C PHE A 35 -1.11 8.39 -24.39
N LEU A 36 -0.24 7.61 -23.76
CA LEU A 36 1.20 7.57 -23.98
C LEU A 36 1.61 6.12 -24.21
N ILE A 37 2.57 5.90 -25.09
CA ILE A 37 3.19 4.59 -25.28
C ILE A 37 4.69 4.71 -25.03
N GLY A 38 5.23 3.82 -24.21
CA GLY A 38 6.65 3.75 -23.86
C GLY A 38 7.21 2.38 -24.17
N ASP A 39 8.42 2.35 -24.71
CA ASP A 39 9.20 1.12 -24.78
C ASP A 39 9.77 0.77 -23.40
N VAL A 40 9.81 -0.52 -23.07
CA VAL A 40 10.28 -1.00 -21.75
C VAL A 40 11.72 -0.59 -21.48
N GLU A 41 12.62 -0.82 -22.43
CA GLU A 41 14.07 -0.60 -22.25
C GLU A 41 14.36 0.88 -21.97
N SER A 42 13.61 1.77 -22.63
CA SER A 42 13.77 3.22 -22.50
C SER A 42 13.06 3.83 -21.29
N ASN A 43 12.30 3.06 -20.51
CA ASN A 43 11.43 3.58 -19.44
C ASN A 43 11.60 2.89 -18.08
N GLN A 44 12.78 2.34 -17.79
CA GLN A 44 13.09 1.68 -16.52
C GLN A 44 12.80 2.54 -15.27
N GLY A 45 13.01 3.87 -15.36
CA GLY A 45 12.64 4.78 -14.27
C GLY A 45 11.14 4.80 -13.95
N ALA A 46 10.27 4.64 -14.96
CA ALA A 46 8.84 4.49 -14.74
C ALA A 46 8.50 3.16 -14.06
N PHE A 47 9.18 2.08 -14.45
CA PHE A 47 9.01 0.76 -13.82
C PHE A 47 9.37 0.81 -12.33
N GLN A 48 10.50 1.43 -11.99
CA GLN A 48 10.90 1.62 -10.60
C GLN A 48 9.91 2.50 -9.82
N TYR A 49 9.49 3.63 -10.41
CA TYR A 49 8.58 4.58 -9.76
C TYR A 49 7.21 3.96 -9.47
N PHE A 50 6.66 3.22 -10.43
CA PHE A 50 5.35 2.58 -10.32
C PHE A 50 5.41 1.17 -9.72
N GLY A 51 6.59 0.59 -9.48
CA GLY A 51 6.73 -0.80 -9.03
C GLY A 51 6.27 -1.83 -10.07
N LEU A 52 6.45 -1.53 -11.35
CA LEU A 52 6.11 -2.41 -12.47
C LEU A 52 7.23 -3.41 -12.71
N LYS A 53 6.89 -4.58 -13.23
CA LYS A 53 7.85 -5.66 -13.54
C LYS A 53 7.80 -5.98 -15.03
N GLU A 54 8.95 -6.37 -15.59
CA GLU A 54 9.06 -6.66 -17.03
C GLU A 54 8.24 -7.88 -17.46
N ASP A 55 8.07 -8.86 -16.57
CA ASP A 55 7.23 -10.04 -16.79
C ASP A 55 5.72 -9.72 -16.86
N GLN A 56 5.33 -8.50 -16.52
CA GLN A 56 3.95 -8.01 -16.63
C GLN A 56 3.66 -7.37 -18.01
N VAL A 57 4.66 -7.21 -18.87
CA VAL A 57 4.54 -6.52 -20.16
C VAL A 57 3.90 -7.45 -21.22
N PRO A 58 2.98 -6.96 -22.08
CA PRO A 58 2.49 -5.58 -22.18
C PRO A 58 1.60 -5.18 -21.00
N LEU A 59 1.71 -3.94 -20.54
CA LEU A 59 0.92 -3.44 -19.41
C LEU A 59 0.44 -2.01 -19.63
N ILE A 60 -0.65 -1.64 -18.99
CA ILE A 60 -1.14 -0.26 -18.95
C ILE A 60 -1.28 0.22 -17.51
N ILE A 61 -0.86 1.46 -17.27
CA ILE A 61 -1.10 2.16 -16.01
C ILE A 61 -1.76 3.51 -16.30
N ILE A 62 -2.85 3.83 -15.59
CA ILE A 62 -3.50 5.12 -15.64
C ILE A 62 -3.21 5.87 -14.35
N ARG A 63 -2.61 7.05 -14.46
CA ARG A 63 -2.35 7.96 -13.34
C ARG A 63 -3.31 9.14 -13.37
N HIS A 64 -4.02 9.35 -12.27
CA HIS A 64 -4.86 10.51 -12.03
C HIS A 64 -4.04 11.69 -11.51
N THR A 65 -4.64 12.88 -11.47
CA THR A 65 -4.01 14.08 -10.90
C THR A 65 -4.04 14.08 -9.38
N ASP A 66 -4.95 13.35 -8.76
CA ASP A 66 -5.06 13.13 -7.31
C ASP A 66 -4.08 12.06 -6.79
N GLY A 67 -3.23 11.50 -7.65
CA GLY A 67 -2.26 10.47 -7.30
C GLY A 67 -2.75 9.03 -7.46
N LYS A 68 -4.06 8.79 -7.64
CA LYS A 68 -4.58 7.43 -7.86
C LYS A 68 -4.01 6.81 -9.13
N LYS A 69 -3.66 5.54 -9.02
CA LYS A 69 -3.11 4.73 -10.11
C LYS A 69 -4.08 3.59 -10.39
N PHE A 70 -4.17 3.14 -11.63
CA PHE A 70 -4.96 1.97 -12.02
C PHE A 70 -4.12 1.15 -12.98
N PHE A 71 -3.97 -0.14 -12.71
CA PHE A 71 -2.96 -0.97 -13.35
C PHE A 71 -3.58 -2.23 -13.95
N LYS A 72 -3.17 -2.58 -15.17
CA LYS A 72 -3.45 -3.87 -15.78
C LYS A 72 -2.16 -4.47 -16.33
N PRO A 73 -1.61 -5.51 -15.66
CA PRO A 73 -0.51 -6.31 -16.20
C PRO A 73 -1.02 -7.26 -17.30
N ASN A 74 -0.12 -7.85 -18.07
CA ASN A 74 -0.40 -8.91 -19.03
C ASN A 74 -1.61 -8.58 -19.91
N LEU A 75 -1.56 -7.39 -20.49
CA LEU A 75 -2.61 -6.82 -21.31
C LEU A 75 -2.52 -7.40 -22.72
N GLU A 76 -3.64 -7.92 -23.20
CA GLU A 76 -3.81 -8.33 -24.59
C GLU A 76 -4.59 -7.25 -25.36
N PRO A 77 -4.39 -7.09 -26.67
CA PRO A 77 -5.04 -6.06 -27.48
C PRO A 77 -6.56 -6.04 -27.33
N ASP A 78 -7.20 -7.21 -27.33
CA ASP A 78 -8.66 -7.34 -27.30
C ASP A 78 -9.26 -7.03 -25.93
N HIS A 79 -8.47 -7.13 -24.86
CA HIS A 79 -8.89 -6.85 -23.50
C HIS A 79 -8.83 -5.35 -23.14
N LEU A 80 -8.12 -4.54 -23.92
CA LEU A 80 -7.90 -3.13 -23.60
C LEU A 80 -9.19 -2.31 -23.56
N ALA A 81 -10.08 -2.49 -24.54
CA ALA A 81 -11.34 -1.75 -24.60
C ALA A 81 -12.24 -2.08 -23.40
N THR A 82 -12.38 -3.37 -23.08
CA THR A 82 -13.16 -3.86 -21.95
C THR A 82 -12.61 -3.36 -20.62
N TRP A 83 -11.30 -3.42 -20.43
CA TRP A 83 -10.67 -2.94 -19.21
C TRP A 83 -10.80 -1.42 -19.03
N LEU A 84 -10.63 -0.64 -20.10
CA LEU A 84 -10.82 0.82 -20.04
C LEU A 84 -12.26 1.21 -19.73
N LYS A 85 -13.23 0.46 -20.25
CA LYS A 85 -14.63 0.63 -19.90
C LYS A 85 -14.85 0.38 -18.40
N ALA A 86 -14.40 -0.76 -17.88
CA ALA A 86 -14.49 -1.08 -16.46
C ALA A 86 -13.82 0.00 -15.58
N TYR A 87 -12.65 0.48 -15.99
CA TYR A 87 -11.97 1.58 -15.30
C TYR A 87 -12.80 2.88 -15.30
N LYS A 88 -13.46 3.22 -16.42
CA LYS A 88 -14.33 4.40 -16.50
C LYS A 88 -15.60 4.26 -15.68
N ASP A 89 -16.16 3.06 -15.62
CA ASP A 89 -17.35 2.74 -14.85
C ASP A 89 -17.06 2.70 -13.34
N GLY A 90 -15.79 2.69 -12.94
CA GLY A 90 -15.36 2.67 -11.54
C GLY A 90 -15.15 1.27 -10.96
N ASP A 91 -15.20 0.24 -11.81
CA ASP A 91 -15.10 -1.17 -11.41
C ASP A 91 -13.66 -1.65 -11.18
N VAL A 92 -12.66 -0.81 -11.53
CA VAL A 92 -11.24 -1.14 -11.32
C VAL A 92 -10.76 -0.46 -10.05
N ALA A 93 -10.28 -1.25 -9.09
CA ALA A 93 -9.71 -0.73 -7.86
C ALA A 93 -8.40 0.05 -8.13
N PRO A 94 -8.08 1.09 -7.31
CA PRO A 94 -6.79 1.76 -7.38
C PRO A 94 -5.64 0.77 -7.15
N PHE A 95 -4.62 0.86 -8.00
CA PHE A 95 -3.36 0.17 -7.85
C PHE A 95 -2.51 0.82 -6.76
N VAL A 96 -2.02 -0.03 -5.86
CA VAL A 96 -1.11 0.32 -4.78
C VAL A 96 0.22 -0.36 -5.08
N LYS A 97 1.31 0.41 -5.12
CA LYS A 97 2.66 -0.15 -5.21
C LYS A 97 2.89 -1.03 -3.99
N SER A 98 3.22 -2.29 -4.22
CA SER A 98 3.46 -3.26 -3.15
C SER A 98 4.60 -4.17 -3.53
N GLU A 99 5.42 -4.52 -2.54
CA GLU A 99 6.25 -5.71 -2.60
C GLU A 99 5.36 -6.97 -2.66
N PRO A 100 5.92 -8.11 -3.14
CA PRO A 100 5.21 -9.38 -3.06
C PRO A 100 4.84 -9.70 -1.62
N ILE A 101 3.62 -10.20 -1.42
CA ILE A 101 3.23 -10.76 -0.12
C ILE A 101 4.23 -11.88 0.22
N PRO A 102 4.88 -11.81 1.40
CA PRO A 102 5.88 -12.80 1.77
C PRO A 102 5.24 -14.19 1.88
N ALA A 103 5.92 -15.22 1.36
CA ALA A 103 5.40 -16.60 1.37
C ALA A 103 5.15 -17.13 2.80
N THR A 104 5.92 -16.62 3.78
CA THR A 104 5.73 -16.89 5.20
C THR A 104 5.89 -15.58 5.99
N ASN A 105 5.15 -15.45 7.09
CA ASN A 105 5.20 -14.26 7.95
C ASN A 105 5.19 -14.66 9.44
N ASN A 106 6.04 -15.62 9.78
CA ASN A 106 6.04 -16.30 11.08
C ASN A 106 6.96 -15.63 12.11
N GLU A 107 7.86 -14.75 11.67
CA GLU A 107 8.75 -14.01 12.57
C GLU A 107 7.97 -13.14 13.57
N PRO A 108 8.56 -12.83 14.74
CA PRO A 108 7.89 -12.01 15.77
C PRO A 108 7.43 -10.65 15.23
N VAL A 109 8.29 -9.97 14.46
CA VAL A 109 7.94 -8.74 13.76
C VAL A 109 7.34 -9.08 12.39
N LYS A 110 6.07 -8.73 12.20
CA LYS A 110 5.32 -9.02 10.97
C LYS A 110 5.74 -8.11 9.84
N VAL A 111 5.96 -8.68 8.66
CA VAL A 111 6.22 -7.91 7.45
C VAL A 111 4.88 -7.50 6.85
N VAL A 112 4.69 -6.20 6.64
CA VAL A 112 3.53 -5.59 6.00
C VAL A 112 3.98 -5.01 4.66
N VAL A 113 3.22 -5.32 3.61
CA VAL A 113 3.41 -4.76 2.26
C VAL A 113 2.16 -3.95 1.89
N GLY A 114 2.22 -3.18 0.81
CA GLY A 114 1.12 -2.31 0.37
C GLY A 114 -0.23 -3.05 0.27
N GLU A 115 -0.22 -4.28 -0.23
CA GLU A 115 -1.42 -5.12 -0.36
C GLU A 115 -1.97 -5.65 0.98
N THR A 116 -1.13 -5.86 2.00
CA THR A 116 -1.54 -6.42 3.29
C THR A 116 -1.74 -5.38 4.38
N LEU A 117 -1.41 -4.11 4.11
CA LEU A 117 -1.55 -3.00 5.06
C LEU A 117 -2.97 -2.89 5.62
N GLN A 118 -3.99 -2.95 4.75
CA GLN A 118 -5.38 -2.85 5.18
C GLN A 118 -5.78 -3.99 6.12
N GLU A 119 -5.37 -5.22 5.81
CA GLU A 119 -5.72 -6.41 6.60
C GLU A 119 -4.98 -6.42 7.95
N ILE A 120 -3.65 -6.27 7.93
CA ILE A 120 -2.80 -6.47 9.11
C ILE A 120 -2.88 -5.28 10.06
N VAL A 121 -3.01 -4.06 9.54
CA VAL A 121 -2.94 -2.84 10.36
C VAL A 121 -4.34 -2.31 10.64
N PHE A 122 -5.14 -2.06 9.60
CA PHE A 122 -6.42 -1.38 9.75
C PHE A 122 -7.58 -2.29 10.18
N ASN A 123 -7.62 -3.53 9.72
CA ASN A 123 -8.78 -4.42 9.91
C ASN A 123 -8.49 -5.61 10.85
N SER A 124 -7.29 -5.68 11.43
CA SER A 124 -6.90 -6.82 12.27
C SER A 124 -7.68 -6.93 13.57
N GLY A 125 -8.32 -5.84 14.02
CA GLY A 125 -8.96 -5.76 15.34
C GLY A 125 -7.96 -5.81 16.50
N LYS A 126 -6.66 -5.63 16.22
CA LYS A 126 -5.56 -5.71 17.17
C LYS A 126 -4.92 -4.36 17.40
N ASN A 127 -4.12 -4.28 18.45
CA ASN A 127 -3.21 -3.18 18.73
C ASN A 127 -1.92 -3.38 17.92
N VAL A 128 -1.65 -2.51 16.96
CA VAL A 128 -0.55 -2.68 16.00
C VAL A 128 0.45 -1.55 16.16
N LEU A 129 1.70 -1.87 16.49
CA LEU A 129 2.83 -0.97 16.30
C LEU A 129 3.44 -1.24 14.93
N LEU A 130 3.48 -0.24 14.06
CA LEU A 130 4.00 -0.31 12.71
C LEU A 130 5.22 0.61 12.55
N GLU A 131 6.36 0.04 12.16
CA GLU A 131 7.55 0.76 11.72
C GLU A 131 7.50 0.97 10.20
N PHE A 132 7.63 2.22 9.76
CA PHE A 132 7.98 2.58 8.39
C PHE A 132 9.49 2.78 8.31
N TYR A 133 10.16 1.95 7.50
CA TYR A 133 11.62 1.96 7.39
C TYR A 133 12.11 2.07 5.95
N ALA A 134 13.40 2.32 5.81
CA ALA A 134 14.14 2.19 4.56
C ALA A 134 15.34 1.23 4.74
N PRO A 135 15.60 0.28 3.82
CA PRO A 135 16.64 -0.74 4.00
C PRO A 135 18.07 -0.19 4.14
N TRP A 136 18.32 1.00 3.60
CA TRP A 136 19.60 1.67 3.63
C TRP A 136 19.78 2.60 4.85
N CYS A 137 18.74 2.84 5.64
CA CYS A 137 18.80 3.75 6.79
C CYS A 137 19.50 3.10 7.98
N GLY A 138 20.58 3.74 8.46
CA GLY A 138 21.34 3.26 9.62
C GLY A 138 20.52 3.20 10.92
N HIS A 139 19.66 4.19 11.17
CA HIS A 139 18.81 4.21 12.36
C HIS A 139 17.76 3.09 12.35
N CYS A 140 17.22 2.74 11.18
CA CYS A 140 16.31 1.58 11.04
C CYS A 140 17.04 0.28 11.37
N LYS A 141 18.27 0.11 10.85
CA LYS A 141 19.08 -1.08 11.16
C LYS A 141 19.38 -1.22 12.65
N SER A 142 19.60 -0.12 13.36
CA SER A 142 19.78 -0.12 14.82
C SER A 142 18.49 -0.43 15.59
N LEU A 143 17.33 -0.03 15.08
CA LEU A 143 16.03 -0.25 15.71
C LEU A 143 15.48 -1.67 15.50
N ALA A 144 15.78 -2.30 14.35
CA ALA A 144 15.31 -3.64 14.01
C ALA A 144 15.48 -4.70 15.13
N PRO A 145 16.68 -4.91 15.72
CA PRO A 145 16.83 -5.90 16.80
C PRO A 145 16.04 -5.53 18.06
N ILE A 146 15.81 -4.24 18.31
CA ILE A 146 15.01 -3.78 19.46
C ILE A 146 13.54 -4.12 19.23
N LEU A 147 13.01 -3.93 18.01
CA LEU A 147 11.65 -4.34 17.68
C LEU A 147 11.46 -5.85 17.72
N ASP A 148 12.47 -6.65 17.37
CA ASP A 148 12.43 -8.10 17.56
C ASP A 148 12.27 -8.46 19.04
N GLU A 149 13.01 -7.81 19.94
CA GLU A 149 12.87 -8.00 21.39
C GLU A 149 11.52 -7.54 21.96
N VAL A 150 11.00 -6.41 21.45
CA VAL A 150 9.65 -5.93 21.81
C VAL A 150 8.61 -6.94 21.36
N ALA A 151 8.70 -7.44 20.12
CA ALA A 151 7.78 -8.44 19.59
C ALA A 151 7.82 -9.74 20.39
N VAL A 152 9.01 -10.21 20.79
CA VAL A 152 9.17 -11.35 21.72
C VAL A 152 8.45 -11.11 23.05
N SER A 153 8.52 -9.90 23.59
CA SER A 153 7.88 -9.55 24.86
C SER A 153 6.34 -9.58 24.80
N PHE A 154 5.75 -9.46 23.60
CA PHE A 154 4.31 -9.54 23.37
C PHE A 154 3.86 -10.84 22.70
N GLN A 155 4.72 -11.85 22.51
CA GLN A 155 4.35 -13.10 21.83
C GLN A 155 3.18 -13.85 22.48
N SER A 156 3.00 -13.71 23.80
CA SER A 156 1.89 -14.31 24.55
C SER A 156 0.62 -13.46 24.57
N ASP A 157 0.66 -12.23 24.04
CA ASP A 157 -0.49 -11.33 23.93
C ASP A 157 -1.02 -11.37 22.48
N PRO A 158 -2.10 -12.14 22.21
CA PRO A 158 -2.59 -12.31 20.85
C PRO A 158 -3.17 -11.02 20.24
N ASP A 159 -3.39 -9.99 21.06
CA ASP A 159 -4.03 -8.74 20.68
C ASP A 159 -3.02 -7.62 20.36
N VAL A 160 -1.72 -7.92 20.45
CA VAL A 160 -0.64 -6.99 20.07
C VAL A 160 0.12 -7.54 18.87
N VAL A 161 0.37 -6.68 17.88
CA VAL A 161 1.17 -6.98 16.69
C VAL A 161 2.27 -5.94 16.57
N ILE A 162 3.51 -6.41 16.44
CA ILE A 162 4.63 -5.57 16.04
C ILE A 162 4.88 -5.84 14.56
N ALA A 163 4.94 -4.78 13.76
CA ALA A 163 5.01 -4.88 12.31
C ALA A 163 5.99 -3.87 11.72
N LYS A 164 6.47 -4.15 10.52
CA LYS A 164 7.33 -3.26 9.73
C LYS A 164 6.92 -3.24 8.27
N LEU A 165 7.12 -2.10 7.62
CA LEU A 165 6.84 -1.87 6.21
C LEU A 165 8.01 -1.09 5.58
N ASP A 166 8.53 -1.57 4.44
CA ASP A 166 9.49 -0.81 3.64
C ASP A 166 8.75 0.30 2.87
N ALA A 167 8.89 1.53 3.34
CA ALA A 167 8.24 2.71 2.80
C ALA A 167 8.80 3.15 1.44
N THR A 168 9.96 2.61 1.03
CA THR A 168 10.58 2.90 -0.26
C THR A 168 10.04 1.99 -1.37
N ALA A 169 9.57 0.81 -0.99
CA ALA A 169 9.10 -0.23 -1.89
C ALA A 169 7.57 -0.35 -1.93
N ASN A 170 6.84 0.20 -0.96
CA ASN A 170 5.39 0.13 -0.88
C ASN A 170 4.76 1.54 -0.82
N ASP A 171 3.58 1.72 -1.41
CA ASP A 171 2.78 2.95 -1.27
C ASP A 171 2.20 3.01 0.15
N ILE A 172 2.18 4.22 0.72
CA ILE A 172 1.64 4.50 2.06
C ILE A 172 0.46 5.46 1.95
N PRO A 173 -0.66 5.24 2.68
CA PRO A 173 -1.77 6.19 2.77
C PRO A 173 -1.32 7.48 3.47
N SER A 174 -0.93 8.49 2.68
CA SER A 174 -0.40 9.77 3.20
C SER A 174 -1.42 10.63 3.93
N ASP A 175 -2.72 10.33 3.77
CA ASP A 175 -3.81 10.93 4.54
C ASP A 175 -3.86 10.41 5.99
N THR A 176 -3.22 9.26 6.25
CA THR A 176 -3.21 8.60 7.55
C THR A 176 -1.84 8.61 8.20
N PHE A 177 -0.79 8.33 7.43
CA PHE A 177 0.58 8.24 7.90
C PHE A 177 1.45 9.29 7.23
N GLU A 178 1.92 10.24 8.02
CA GLU A 178 2.91 11.20 7.58
C GLU A 178 4.31 10.64 7.84
N VAL A 179 4.93 10.09 6.79
CA VAL A 179 6.27 9.48 6.83
C VAL A 179 7.24 10.38 6.06
N GLN A 180 7.93 11.26 6.78
CA GLN A 180 8.89 12.22 6.20
C GLN A 180 10.34 11.75 6.30
N ASP A 181 10.65 10.95 7.33
CA ASP A 181 11.97 10.44 7.65
C ASP A 181 11.91 8.97 8.11
N TYR A 182 13.06 8.35 8.35
CA TYR A 182 13.11 6.93 8.72
C TYR A 182 14.02 6.69 9.94
N PRO A 183 13.60 5.85 10.90
CA PRO A 183 12.29 5.18 10.98
C PRO A 183 11.20 6.12 11.53
N THR A 184 9.97 5.97 11.04
CA THR A 184 8.76 6.56 11.65
C THR A 184 7.90 5.44 12.18
N LEU A 185 7.40 5.58 13.41
CA LEU A 185 6.57 4.57 14.06
C LEU A 185 5.17 5.11 14.30
N TYR A 186 4.16 4.30 14.01
CA TYR A 186 2.77 4.57 14.34
C TYR A 186 2.20 3.41 15.14
N PHE A 187 1.33 3.75 16.07
CA PHE A 187 0.54 2.79 16.81
C PHE A 187 -0.92 2.97 16.46
N ARG A 188 -1.57 1.87 16.10
CA ARG A 188 -3.01 1.79 15.90
C ARG A 188 -3.62 0.89 16.96
N SER A 189 -4.49 1.42 17.80
CA SER A 189 -5.20 0.63 18.80
C SER A 189 -6.27 -0.27 18.15
N ALA A 190 -6.76 -1.28 18.89
CA ALA A 190 -7.81 -2.19 18.40
C ALA A 190 -9.11 -1.45 18.02
N SER A 191 -9.46 -0.38 18.73
CA SER A 191 -10.59 0.53 18.44
C SER A 191 -10.35 1.45 17.23
N GLY A 192 -9.14 1.46 16.68
CA GLY A 192 -8.80 2.19 15.47
C GLY A 192 -8.22 3.58 15.66
N LYS A 193 -7.92 3.98 16.91
CA LYS A 193 -7.17 5.22 17.16
C LYS A 193 -5.74 5.07 16.65
N ILE A 194 -5.29 6.02 15.83
CA ILE A 194 -3.93 6.07 15.32
C ILE A 194 -3.17 7.19 16.03
N SER A 195 -1.95 6.89 16.47
CA SER A 195 -1.04 7.84 17.10
C SER A 195 0.39 7.59 16.63
N GLN A 196 1.09 8.66 16.25
CA GLN A 196 2.52 8.60 16.00
C GLN A 196 3.28 8.32 17.31
N TYR A 197 4.35 7.53 17.22
CA TYR A 197 5.26 7.26 18.32
C TYR A 197 6.54 8.08 18.17
N ASP A 198 6.70 9.07 19.04
CA ASP A 198 7.88 9.96 19.08
C ASP A 198 8.72 9.77 20.36
N GLY A 199 8.51 8.65 21.06
CA GLY A 199 9.23 8.30 22.30
C GLY A 199 10.64 7.79 22.07
N GLY A 200 11.30 7.38 23.16
CA GLY A 200 12.64 6.81 23.11
C GLY A 200 12.68 5.50 22.31
N ARG A 201 13.81 5.18 21.69
CA ARG A 201 13.95 3.98 20.85
C ARG A 201 14.56 2.80 21.61
N THR A 202 14.32 2.73 22.93
CA THR A 202 14.69 1.57 23.75
C THR A 202 13.54 0.56 23.79
N LYS A 203 13.83 -0.69 24.16
CA LYS A 203 12.82 -1.73 24.30
C LYS A 203 11.79 -1.34 25.37
N GLU A 204 12.26 -0.82 26.50
CA GLU A 204 11.46 -0.45 27.66
C GLU A 204 10.48 0.67 27.31
N ASP A 205 10.96 1.74 26.63
CA ASP A 205 10.13 2.88 26.22
C ASP A 205 8.98 2.43 25.30
N ILE A 206 9.28 1.55 24.33
CA ILE A 206 8.30 1.05 23.36
C ILE A 206 7.28 0.15 24.05
N ILE A 207 7.71 -0.75 24.94
CA ILE A 207 6.81 -1.62 25.71
C ILE A 207 5.88 -0.78 26.59
N GLU A 208 6.41 0.21 27.32
CA GLU A 208 5.63 1.09 28.17
C GLU A 208 4.58 1.85 27.34
N PHE A 209 4.97 2.38 26.18
CA PHE A 209 4.06 3.05 25.28
C PHE A 209 2.92 2.14 24.80
N ILE A 210 3.23 0.91 24.35
CA ILE A 210 2.21 -0.04 23.92
C ILE A 210 1.28 -0.36 25.09
N GLN A 211 1.81 -0.68 26.26
CA GLN A 211 0.99 -1.04 27.43
C GLN A 211 0.05 0.10 27.86
N LYS A 212 0.51 1.35 27.75
CA LYS A 212 -0.27 2.55 28.08
C LYS A 212 -1.38 2.85 27.09
N ASN A 213 -1.19 2.51 25.80
CA ASN A 213 -2.11 2.89 24.72
C ASN A 213 -2.90 1.73 24.12
N LYS A 214 -2.56 0.47 24.45
CA LYS A 214 -3.33 -0.68 23.96
C LYS A 214 -4.72 -0.71 24.56
N ASP A 215 -5.69 -1.04 23.73
CA ASP A 215 -7.03 -1.33 24.20
C ASP A 215 -7.02 -2.71 24.86
N THR A 216 -7.68 -2.82 26.01
CA THR A 216 -8.00 -4.13 26.59
C THR A 216 -9.18 -4.73 25.83
N THR A 217 -8.92 -5.80 25.10
CA THR A 217 -9.90 -6.57 24.32
C THR A 217 -10.94 -7.15 25.28
N GLY A 218 -12.03 -6.40 25.45
CA GLY A 218 -13.07 -6.62 26.46
C GLY A 218 -13.91 -5.37 26.74
N ALA A 219 -13.35 -4.17 26.53
CA ALA A 219 -14.07 -2.90 26.75
C ALA A 219 -14.83 -2.37 25.51
N ALA A 220 -14.49 -2.85 24.30
CA ALA A 220 -15.02 -2.30 23.04
C ALA A 220 -16.47 -2.71 22.68
N GLN A 221 -17.21 -3.36 23.59
CA GLN A 221 -18.63 -3.72 23.37
C GLN A 221 -19.62 -2.92 24.22
N GLN A 222 -19.20 -1.89 24.97
CA GLN A 222 -20.09 -1.07 25.79
C GLN A 222 -19.98 0.44 25.49
N GLU A 223 -19.90 0.83 24.22
CA GLU A 223 -20.14 2.23 23.83
C GLU A 223 -20.86 2.27 22.47
N VAL A 224 -22.04 1.63 22.41
CA VAL A 224 -23.04 1.95 21.38
C VAL A 224 -24.22 2.61 22.09
N GLU A 225 -24.10 3.93 22.15
CA GLU A 225 -25.11 4.99 22.28
C GLU A 225 -26.58 4.52 22.42
N GLN A 226 -27.15 4.71 23.63
CA GLN A 226 -28.59 4.70 23.87
C GLN A 226 -29.27 5.85 23.11
N PRO A 227 -30.42 5.62 22.45
CA PRO A 227 -31.17 6.71 21.83
C PRO A 227 -31.80 7.60 22.92
N LYS A 228 -31.47 8.90 22.92
CA LYS A 228 -32.18 9.91 23.71
C LYS A 228 -33.65 9.95 23.26
N ALA A 229 -34.55 9.59 24.17
CA ALA A 229 -35.99 9.81 24.01
C ALA A 229 -36.31 11.32 23.99
N PRO A 230 -37.34 11.76 23.24
CA PRO A 230 -37.69 13.18 23.12
C PRO A 230 -38.37 13.69 24.41
N ALA A 231 -37.98 14.89 24.82
CA ALA A 231 -38.66 15.63 25.88
C ALA A 231 -40.03 16.16 25.38
N GLN A 232 -40.99 16.17 26.30
CA GLN A 232 -42.42 16.46 26.15
C GLN A 232 -42.73 17.89 25.67
#